data_AF-A0A7C5QJT8-F1
#
_entry.id   AF-A0A7C5QJT8-F1
#
_cell.length_a   1.000
_cell.length_b   1.000
_cell.length_c   1.000
_cell.angle_alpha   90.00
_cell.angle_beta   90.00
_cell.angle_gamma   90.00
#
_symmetry.space_group_name_H-M   'P 1'
#
loop_
_entity.id
_entity.type
_entity.pdbx_description
1 polymer ?
#
loop_
_entity_poly.entity_id
_entity_poly.type
_entity_poly.pdbx_seq_one_letter_code
_entity_poly.pdbx_strand_id
1 'polypeptide(L)'
;HTFHKDYVGISADAAAWVVRRGIQLVGIDYLSIEPFRMPGHPVHHTLLGANVIVLETLDLSAVAAGRYQLLCLPLRIAGGDGGPARAALATL
;
A
#
# COMPACT_ATOMS: atom_id res chain seq x y z
N HIS A 1 7.54 -18.91 -5.30
CA HIS A 1 8.23 -17.60 -5.27
C HIS A 1 9.20 -17.56 -4.11
N THR A 2 10.40 -17.02 -4.32
CA THR A 2 11.38 -16.78 -3.26
C THR A 2 11.00 -15.50 -2.52
N PHE A 3 11.03 -15.51 -1.20
CA PHE A 3 10.84 -14.30 -0.39
C PHE A 3 12.16 -13.51 -0.36
N HIS A 4 12.12 -12.28 -0.86
CA HIS A 4 13.25 -11.35 -0.85
C HIS A 4 13.10 -10.45 0.37
N LYS A 5 14.16 -10.30 1.17
CA LYS A 5 14.16 -9.49 2.41
C LYS A 5 14.71 -8.09 2.18
N ASP A 6 15.33 -7.87 1.03
CA ASP A 6 15.93 -6.66 0.52
C ASP A 6 14.99 -5.87 -0.40
N TYR A 7 13.69 -6.14 -0.31
CA TYR A 7 12.69 -5.38 -1.05
C TYR A 7 12.65 -3.92 -0.61
N VAL A 8 12.19 -3.07 -1.52
CA VAL A 8 12.03 -1.65 -1.28
C VAL A 8 10.67 -1.40 -0.64
N GLY A 9 10.67 -0.67 0.47
CA GLY A 9 9.49 0.00 1.01
C GLY A 9 9.66 1.52 0.92
N ILE A 10 8.65 2.29 1.35
CA ILE A 10 8.80 3.73 1.45
C ILE A 10 9.45 4.12 2.78
N SER A 11 10.09 5.29 2.79
CA SER A 11 10.69 5.86 3.98
C SER A 11 9.66 6.65 4.83
N ALA A 12 10.00 6.92 6.09
CA ALA A 12 9.12 7.65 7.01
C ALA A 12 8.83 9.11 6.56
N ASP A 13 9.81 9.76 5.94
CA ASP A 13 9.65 11.10 5.34
C ASP A 13 8.71 11.07 4.13
N ALA A 14 8.75 10.01 3.31
CA ALA A 14 7.81 9.78 2.23
C ALA A 14 6.38 9.55 2.75
N ALA A 15 6.21 8.75 3.81
CA ALA A 15 4.91 8.57 4.47
C ALA A 15 4.35 9.91 4.99
N ALA A 16 5.17 10.72 5.66
CA ALA A 16 4.76 12.05 6.11
C ALA A 16 4.42 12.99 4.93
N TRP A 17 5.12 12.87 3.81
CA TRP A 17 4.82 13.63 2.59
C TRP A 17 3.46 13.25 2.00
N VAL A 18 3.14 11.96 1.94
CA VAL A 18 1.83 11.44 1.49
C VAL A 18 0.69 12.05 2.30
N VAL A 19 0.81 12.01 3.64
CA VAL A 19 -0.19 12.59 4.55
C VAL A 19 -0.37 14.09 4.31
N ARG A 20 0.73 14.86 4.22
CA ARG A 20 0.68 16.31 3.98
C ARG A 20 0.02 16.68 2.65
N ARG A 21 0.02 15.77 1.67
CA ARG A 21 -0.60 15.98 0.36
C ARG A 21 -2.08 15.60 0.31
N GLY A 22 -2.63 15.05 1.38
CA GLY A 22 -4.03 14.60 1.42
C GLY A 22 -4.30 13.38 0.55
N ILE A 23 -3.27 12.57 0.27
CA ILE A 23 -3.43 11.31 -0.46
C ILE A 23 -4.15 10.31 0.46
N GLN A 24 -5.20 9.66 -0.03
CA GLN A 24 -6.06 8.78 0.77
C GLN A 24 -5.69 7.30 0.71
N LEU A 25 -4.90 6.89 -0.29
CA LEU A 25 -4.47 5.50 -0.48
C LEU A 25 -3.07 5.47 -1.10
N VAL A 26 -2.23 4.55 -0.62
CA VAL A 26 -0.94 4.21 -1.24
C VAL A 26 -0.88 2.71 -1.50
N GLY A 27 -0.51 2.35 -2.73
CA GLY A 27 -0.30 0.97 -3.14
C GLY A 27 1.18 0.63 -3.30
N ILE A 28 1.56 -0.61 -3.02
CA ILE A 28 2.88 -1.18 -3.32
C ILE A 28 2.75 -2.58 -3.90
N ASP A 29 3.67 -2.93 -4.79
CA ASP A 29 3.73 -4.22 -5.51
C ASP A 29 4.60 -5.26 -4.79
N TYR A 30 4.76 -5.12 -3.47
CA TYR A 30 5.44 -6.10 -2.63
C TYR A 30 4.65 -6.41 -1.35
N LEU A 31 5.18 -7.36 -0.57
CA LEU A 31 4.57 -7.88 0.65
C LEU A 31 4.41 -6.85 1.77
N SER A 32 5.09 -5.69 1.72
CA SER A 32 4.87 -4.62 2.67
C SER A 32 5.20 -3.24 2.11
N ILE A 33 4.50 -2.20 2.58
CA ILE A 33 4.78 -0.78 2.31
C ILE A 33 6.07 -0.27 3.00
N GLU A 34 6.57 -1.03 3.97
CA GLU A 34 7.73 -0.68 4.79
C GLU A 34 8.88 -1.66 4.57
N PRO A 35 10.16 -1.22 4.64
CA PRO A 35 11.30 -2.13 4.53
C PRO A 35 11.27 -3.26 5.57
N PHE A 36 11.88 -4.39 5.21
CA PHE A 36 11.85 -5.59 6.04
C PHE A 36 12.40 -5.36 7.46
N ARG A 37 11.60 -5.73 8.47
CA ARG A 37 11.96 -5.66 9.91
C ARG A 37 12.33 -4.26 10.40
N MET A 38 11.65 -3.22 9.92
CA MET A 38 11.72 -1.90 10.54
C MET A 38 11.07 -1.92 11.94
N PRO A 39 11.81 -1.60 13.01
CA PRO A 39 11.26 -1.61 14.36
C PRO A 39 10.14 -0.57 14.53
N GLY A 40 9.03 -1.00 15.12
CA GLY A 40 7.95 -0.10 15.52
C GLY A 40 7.08 0.43 14.37
N HIS A 41 7.19 -0.14 13.17
CA HIS A 41 6.31 0.12 12.03
C HIS A 41 5.97 1.59 11.73
N PRO A 42 6.96 2.52 11.73
CA PRO A 42 6.70 3.94 11.61
C PRO A 42 5.92 4.32 10.34
N VAL A 43 6.11 3.61 9.23
CA VAL A 43 5.39 3.88 7.98
C VAL A 43 3.92 3.52 8.12
N HIS A 44 3.59 2.30 8.57
CA HIS A 44 2.20 1.90 8.80
C HIS A 44 1.50 2.82 9.80
N HIS A 45 2.14 3.13 10.94
CA HIS A 45 1.54 4.02 11.93
C HIS A 45 1.30 5.43 11.40
N THR A 46 2.24 5.99 10.62
CA THR A 46 2.07 7.31 10.01
C THR A 46 0.92 7.34 9.01
N LEU A 47 0.84 6.34 8.12
CA LEU A 47 -0.20 6.27 7.10
C LEU A 47 -1.57 5.94 7.71
N LEU A 48 -1.68 4.81 8.42
CA LEU A 48 -2.95 4.35 8.98
C LEU A 48 -3.47 5.28 10.08
N GLY A 49 -2.57 5.86 10.89
CA GLY A 49 -2.94 6.86 11.90
C GLY A 49 -3.51 8.16 11.30
N ALA A 50 -3.20 8.45 10.04
CA ALA A 50 -3.75 9.56 9.28
C ALA A 50 -4.93 9.16 8.36
N ASN A 51 -5.47 7.95 8.52
CA ASN A 51 -6.53 7.37 7.66
C ASN A 51 -6.13 7.20 6.18
N VAL A 52 -4.84 7.07 5.90
CA VAL A 52 -4.36 6.67 4.56
C VAL A 52 -4.40 5.15 4.46
N ILE A 53 -5.13 4.64 3.47
CA ILE A 53 -5.25 3.20 3.22
C ILE A 53 -3.94 2.67 2.63
N VAL A 54 -3.47 1.54 3.16
CA VAL A 54 -2.32 0.80 2.64
C VAL A 54 -2.83 -0.39 1.81
N LEU A 55 -2.39 -0.47 0.55
CA LEU A 55 -2.71 -1.57 -0.37
C LEU A 55 -1.41 -2.30 -0.78
N GLU A 56 -1.17 -3.45 -0.20
CA GLU A 56 0.04 -4.24 -0.44
C GLU A 56 -0.23 -5.37 -1.44
N THR A 57 0.85 -5.98 -1.96
CA THR A 57 0.82 -7.15 -2.86
C THR A 57 0.16 -6.93 -4.23
N LEU A 58 0.23 -5.71 -4.75
CA LEU A 58 -0.22 -5.44 -6.12
C LEU A 58 0.68 -6.16 -7.14
N ASP A 59 0.10 -6.54 -8.28
CA ASP A 59 0.85 -6.92 -9.46
C ASP A 59 0.77 -5.78 -10.48
N LEU A 60 1.88 -5.06 -10.64
CA LEU A 60 2.02 -3.96 -11.59
C LEU A 60 2.97 -4.31 -12.75
N SER A 61 3.39 -5.57 -12.87
CA SER A 61 4.43 -6.01 -13.82
C SER A 61 4.10 -5.75 -15.29
N ALA A 62 2.81 -5.68 -15.62
CA ALA A 62 2.30 -5.40 -16.97
C ALA A 62 1.55 -4.06 -17.07
N VAL A 63 1.68 -3.18 -16.07
CA VAL A 63 0.96 -1.91 -16.01
C VAL A 63 1.88 -0.75 -16.41
N ALA A 64 1.47 0.03 -17.42
CA ALA A 64 2.17 1.25 -17.79
C ALA A 64 1.94 2.36 -16.74
N ALA A 65 2.93 3.23 -16.53
CA ALA A 65 2.76 4.40 -15.69
C ALA A 65 1.69 5.33 -16.27
N GLY A 66 0.77 5.82 -15.44
CA GLY A 66 -0.33 6.65 -15.91
C GLY A 66 -1.42 6.88 -14.87
N ARG A 67 -2.53 7.45 -15.32
CA ARG A 67 -3.73 7.66 -14.51
C ARG A 67 -4.75 6.57 -14.83
N TYR A 68 -5.29 5.96 -13.78
CA TYR A 68 -6.29 4.92 -13.86
C TYR A 68 -7.35 5.15 -12.80
N GLN A 69 -8.53 4.58 -13.02
CA GLN A 69 -9.48 4.34 -11.95
C GLN A 69 -9.13 3.02 -11.25
N LEU A 70 -8.87 3.08 -9.95
CA LEU A 70 -8.66 1.91 -9.11
C LEU A 70 -10.01 1.38 -8.59
N LEU A 71 -10.27 0.10 -8.82
CA LEU A 71 -11.33 -0.66 -8.15
C LEU A 71 -10.66 -1.60 -7.13
N CYS A 72 -10.89 -1.37 -5.84
CA CYS A 72 -10.28 -2.16 -4.77
C CYS A 72 -11.23 -2.22 -3.57
N LEU A 73 -12.18 -3.17 -3.64
CA LEU A 73 -13.19 -3.38 -2.61
C LEU A 73 -12.76 -4.54 -1.71
N PRO A 74 -12.32 -4.29 -0.45
CA PRO A 74 -11.91 -5.36 0.45
C PRO A 74 -13.11 -6.17 0.94
N LEU A 75 -12.87 -7.44 1.24
CA LEU A 75 -13.85 -8.25 1.96
C LEU A 75 -14.11 -7.63 3.34
N ARG A 76 -15.39 -7.57 3.72
CA ARG A 76 -15.82 -7.07 5.03
C ARG A 76 -15.66 -8.18 6.08
N ILE A 77 -14.48 -8.25 6.69
CA ILE A 77 -14.14 -9.24 7.72
C ILE A 77 -14.41 -8.64 9.11
N ALA A 78 -15.33 -9.24 9.88
CA ALA A 78 -15.63 -8.79 11.23
C ALA A 78 -14.41 -9.03 12.15
N GLY A 79 -13.96 -7.97 12.83
CA GLY A 79 -12.78 -8.03 13.70
C GLY A 79 -11.44 -8.16 12.96
N GLY A 80 -11.42 -7.98 11.63
CA GLY A 80 -10.20 -8.01 10.84
C GLY A 80 -9.35 -6.73 10.99
N ASP A 81 -8.05 -6.88 10.82
CA ASP A 81 -7.04 -5.81 10.71
C ASP A 81 -6.84 -5.34 9.26
N GLY A 82 -7.38 -6.11 8.30
CA GLY A 82 -7.43 -5.81 6.89
C GLY A 82 -8.39 -6.76 6.16
N GLY A 83 -8.53 -6.59 4.86
CA GLY A 83 -9.34 -7.49 4.03
C GLY A 83 -8.71 -7.68 2.66
N PRO A 84 -8.62 -8.92 2.14
CA PRO A 84 -8.15 -9.14 0.79
C PRO A 84 -9.13 -8.50 -0.20
N ALA A 85 -8.61 -8.01 -1.31
CA ALA A 85 -9.37 -7.39 -2.37
C ALA A 85 -8.90 -7.90 -3.72
N ARG A 86 -9.82 -7.96 -4.69
CA ARG A 86 -9.42 -8.00 -6.11
C ARG A 86 -9.20 -6.56 -6.56
N ALA A 87 -7.93 -6.15 -6.63
CA ALA A 87 -7.57 -4.86 -7.19
C ALA A 87 -7.61 -4.93 -8.73
N ALA A 88 -8.21 -3.93 -9.36
CA ALA A 88 -8.24 -3.78 -10.81
C ALA A 88 -8.06 -2.31 -11.19
N LEU A 89 -7.44 -2.08 -12.35
CA LEU A 89 -7.30 -0.76 -12.96
C LEU A 89 -8.17 -0.70 -14.20
N ALA A 90 -8.91 0.40 -14.36
CA ALA A 90 -9.63 0.75 -15.57
C ALA A 90 -9.07 2.06 -16.13
N THR A 91 -8.95 2.14 -17.45
CA THR A 91 -8.66 3.40 -18.15
C THR A 91 -9.88 4.31 -18.09
N LEU A 92 -9.64 5.61 -17.94
CA LEU A 92 -10.68 6.64 -18.06
C LEU A 92 -11.12 6.81 -19.51
#